data_AF-A0A286R0Q6-F1
#
_entry.id   AF-A0A286R0Q6-F1
#
_cell.length_a   1.000
_cell.length_b   1.000
_cell.length_c   1.000
_cell.angle_alpha   90.00
_cell.angle_beta   90.00
_cell.angle_gamma   90.00
#
_symmetry.space_group_name_H-M   'P 1'
#
loop_
_entity.id
_entity.type
_entity.pdbx_description
1 polymer ?
#
loop_
_entity_poly.entity_id
_entity_poly.type
_entity_poly.pdbx_seq_one_letter_code
_entity_poly.pdbx_strand_id
1 'polypeptide(L)'
;WYLDENIRRHIRSPRTNLKDDETFIESNKMHAINGYMYANLNGLNMEVGDKVYWYLMGMGNDVDIHTAHWHGHSVEYKLGGGPHRTDVYELFPATFQTVKMRPQYPGTWLLHCHVTDHIKGGMEAK
;
A
#
# COMPACT_ATOMS: atom_id res chain seq x y z
N TRP A 1 -10.31 -17.98 5.67
CA TRP A 1 -9.79 -19.35 5.76
C TRP A 1 -8.93 -19.58 7.00
N TYR A 2 -7.83 -18.83 7.23
CA TYR A 2 -6.89 -19.11 8.35
C TYR A 2 -7.21 -18.43 9.70
N LEU A 3 -8.32 -17.70 9.84
CA LEU A 3 -8.61 -16.92 11.05
C LEU A 3 -8.63 -17.79 12.32
N ASP A 4 -9.31 -18.93 12.30
CA ASP A 4 -9.39 -19.83 13.46
C ASP A 4 -8.05 -20.48 13.82
N GLU A 5 -7.23 -20.78 12.82
CA GLU A 5 -5.88 -21.31 13.03
C GLU A 5 -4.99 -20.25 13.69
N ASN A 6 -5.01 -19.02 13.18
CA ASN A 6 -4.24 -17.91 13.73
C ASN A 6 -4.66 -17.59 15.18
N ILE A 7 -5.96 -17.61 15.49
CA ILE A 7 -6.46 -17.43 16.86
C ILE A 7 -5.87 -18.50 17.78
N ARG A 8 -5.98 -19.80 17.42
CA ARG A 8 -5.44 -20.89 18.25
C ARG A 8 -3.92 -20.80 18.43
N ARG A 9 -3.21 -20.33 17.41
CA ARG A 9 -1.75 -20.22 17.42
C ARG A 9 -1.24 -19.05 18.25
N HIS A 10 -1.92 -17.90 18.19
CA HIS A 10 -1.42 -16.64 18.74
C HIS A 10 -2.14 -16.16 20.01
N ILE A 11 -3.30 -16.72 20.33
CA ILE A 11 -4.12 -16.31 21.48
C ILE A 11 -4.32 -17.51 22.41
N ARG A 12 -3.65 -17.49 23.58
CA ARG A 12 -3.68 -18.61 24.54
C ARG A 12 -5.06 -18.84 25.17
N SER A 13 -5.83 -17.77 25.38
CA SER A 13 -7.14 -17.83 26.04
C SER A 13 -8.12 -16.89 25.36
N PRO A 14 -8.67 -17.28 24.20
CA PRO A 14 -9.62 -16.44 23.47
C PRO A 14 -10.94 -16.32 24.23
N ARG A 15 -11.51 -15.10 24.25
CA ARG A 15 -12.85 -14.86 24.79
C ARG A 15 -13.92 -15.42 23.85
N THR A 16 -15.09 -15.75 24.38
CA THR A 16 -16.17 -16.41 23.63
C THR A 16 -16.67 -15.63 22.41
N ASN A 17 -16.69 -14.29 22.49
CA ASN A 17 -17.13 -13.37 21.43
C ASN A 17 -15.98 -12.62 20.76
N LEU A 18 -14.76 -13.16 20.81
CA LEU A 18 -13.56 -12.47 20.32
C LEU A 18 -13.68 -11.99 18.87
N LYS A 19 -14.34 -12.75 17.99
CA LYS A 19 -14.47 -12.38 16.57
C LYS A 19 -15.43 -11.22 16.30
N ASP A 20 -16.30 -10.91 17.26
CA ASP A 20 -17.27 -9.81 17.18
C ASP A 20 -16.73 -8.55 17.88
N ASP A 21 -15.59 -8.66 18.56
CA ASP A 21 -14.95 -7.55 19.25
C ASP A 21 -14.26 -6.61 18.25
N GLU A 22 -14.62 -5.32 18.26
CA GLU A 22 -14.11 -4.33 17.31
C GLU A 22 -12.60 -4.15 17.41
N THR A 23 -12.02 -4.28 18.61
CA THR A 23 -10.56 -4.15 18.81
C THR A 23 -9.85 -5.36 18.20
N PHE A 24 -10.41 -6.55 18.33
CA PHE A 24 -9.89 -7.74 17.66
C PHE A 24 -10.03 -7.63 16.14
N ILE A 25 -11.19 -7.22 15.63
CA ILE A 25 -11.39 -7.00 14.19
C ILE A 25 -10.34 -6.04 13.66
N GLU A 26 -10.12 -4.91 14.36
CA GLU A 26 -9.17 -3.92 13.87
C GLU A 26 -7.72 -4.39 13.96
N SER A 27 -7.36 -5.16 15.00
CA SER A 27 -6.03 -5.77 15.09
C SER A 27 -5.69 -6.72 13.95
N ASN A 28 -6.68 -7.19 13.19
CA ASN A 28 -6.51 -8.07 12.04
C ASN A 28 -6.61 -7.33 10.68
N LYS A 29 -6.83 -6.01 10.66
CA LYS A 29 -6.73 -5.22 9.44
C LYS A 29 -5.30 -4.75 9.24
N MET A 30 -4.61 -5.41 8.32
CA MET A 30 -3.19 -5.16 8.05
C MET A 30 -3.06 -4.17 6.89
N HIS A 31 -2.82 -2.89 7.18
CA HIS A 31 -2.68 -1.83 6.18
C HIS A 31 -1.31 -1.92 5.48
N ALA A 32 -1.23 -2.65 4.38
CA ALA A 32 0.04 -3.11 3.81
C ALA A 32 0.23 -2.79 2.32
N ILE A 33 1.50 -2.67 1.90
CA ILE A 33 1.92 -2.70 0.50
C ILE A 33 2.54 -4.08 0.23
N ASN A 34 1.97 -4.86 -0.70
CA ASN A 34 2.38 -6.24 -0.99
C ASN A 34 2.44 -7.16 0.27
N GLY A 35 1.60 -6.90 1.27
CA GLY A 35 1.58 -7.66 2.53
C GLY A 35 2.62 -7.23 3.57
N TYR A 36 3.41 -6.18 3.30
CA TYR A 36 4.37 -5.61 4.25
C TYR A 36 3.87 -4.27 4.80
N MET A 37 4.20 -3.99 6.07
CA MET A 37 3.83 -2.78 6.78
C MET A 37 5.07 -2.12 7.39
N TYR A 38 4.97 -0.85 7.77
CA TYR A 38 5.99 -0.08 8.49
C TYR A 38 7.36 -0.15 7.80
N ALA A 39 7.37 0.05 6.48
CA ALA A 39 8.55 0.02 5.62
C ALA A 39 9.35 -1.30 5.63
N ASN A 40 8.72 -2.44 5.93
CA ASN A 40 9.36 -3.76 5.82
C ASN A 40 9.38 -4.30 4.37
N LEU A 41 8.73 -3.64 3.42
CA LEU A 41 8.82 -4.01 2.00
C LEU A 41 10.23 -3.64 1.50
N ASN A 42 10.99 -4.65 1.10
CA ASN A 42 12.33 -4.47 0.56
C ASN A 42 12.33 -4.64 -0.97
N GLY A 43 13.40 -4.16 -1.62
CA GLY A 43 13.68 -4.44 -3.02
C GLY A 43 13.21 -3.38 -4.02
N LEU A 44 12.74 -2.22 -3.55
CA LEU A 44 12.39 -1.06 -4.38
C LEU A 44 13.64 -0.24 -4.77
N ASN A 45 14.71 -0.92 -5.17
CA ASN A 45 15.97 -0.28 -5.57
C ASN A 45 15.98 0.03 -7.07
N MET A 46 16.46 1.22 -7.42
CA MET A 46 16.59 1.71 -8.80
C MET A 46 17.75 2.70 -8.92
N GLU A 47 18.22 2.94 -10.14
CA GLU A 47 19.30 3.88 -10.43
C GLU A 47 18.78 5.18 -11.05
N VAL A 48 19.55 6.25 -10.87
CA VAL A 48 19.28 7.54 -11.53
C VAL A 48 19.33 7.34 -13.04
N GLY A 49 18.26 7.75 -13.72
CA GLY A 49 18.12 7.64 -15.17
C GLY A 49 17.33 6.42 -15.65
N ASP A 50 17.03 5.46 -14.78
CA ASP A 50 16.25 4.27 -15.11
C ASP A 50 14.87 4.61 -15.67
N LYS A 51 14.35 3.70 -16.51
CA LYS A 51 12.95 3.71 -16.93
C LYS A 51 12.18 2.71 -16.06
N VAL A 52 11.56 3.21 -15.01
CA VAL A 52 10.83 2.39 -14.03
C VAL A 52 9.35 2.38 -14.37
N TYR A 53 8.74 1.19 -14.32
CA TYR A 53 7.30 1.01 -14.49
C TYR A 53 6.73 0.46 -13.19
N TRP A 54 5.81 1.22 -12.59
CA TRP A 54 5.07 0.79 -11.42
C TRP A 54 3.71 0.24 -11.86
N TYR A 55 3.45 -1.02 -11.52
CA TYR A 55 2.18 -1.68 -11.77
C TYR A 55 1.34 -1.62 -10.49
N LEU A 56 0.43 -0.66 -10.47
CA LEU A 56 -0.40 -0.35 -9.31
C LEU A 56 -1.71 -1.15 -9.37
N MET A 57 -2.11 -1.67 -8.22
CA MET A 57 -3.36 -2.41 -8.05
C MET A 57 -4.01 -2.00 -6.74
N GLY A 58 -5.27 -1.55 -6.80
CA GLY A 58 -6.15 -1.41 -5.65
C GLY A 58 -7.14 -2.56 -5.63
N MET A 59 -7.28 -3.24 -4.49
CA MET A 59 -8.22 -4.35 -4.30
C MET A 59 -8.73 -4.31 -2.87
N GLY A 60 -9.96 -4.79 -2.65
CA GLY A 60 -10.57 -4.83 -1.33
C GLY A 60 -12.03 -4.41 -1.35
N ASN A 61 -12.45 -3.69 -0.31
CA ASN A 61 -13.82 -3.21 -0.10
C ASN A 61 -13.89 -1.67 -0.09
N ASP A 62 -14.97 -1.12 0.46
CA ASP A 62 -15.27 0.31 0.49
C ASP A 62 -14.28 1.17 1.29
N VAL A 63 -13.49 0.59 2.21
CA VAL A 63 -12.42 1.31 2.91
C VAL A 63 -11.09 1.30 2.16
N ASP A 64 -10.94 0.41 1.16
CA ASP A 64 -9.70 0.22 0.40
C ASP A 64 -9.55 1.24 -0.74
N ILE A 65 -9.62 2.52 -0.37
CA ILE A 65 -9.28 3.66 -1.21
C ILE A 65 -7.87 4.11 -0.82
N HIS A 66 -6.92 3.97 -1.73
CA HIS A 66 -5.52 4.28 -1.47
C HIS A 66 -5.02 5.38 -2.38
N THR A 67 -4.09 6.19 -1.86
CA THR A 67 -3.43 7.26 -2.61
C THR A 67 -1.94 7.03 -2.56
N ALA A 68 -1.42 6.32 -3.56
CA ALA A 68 0.01 5.99 -3.64
C ALA A 68 0.81 7.26 -3.94
N HIS A 69 1.69 7.64 -3.02
CA HIS A 69 2.52 8.84 -3.12
C HIS A 69 4.00 8.50 -3.11
N TRP A 70 4.74 9.02 -4.08
CA TRP A 70 6.19 8.89 -4.16
C TRP A 70 6.86 10.19 -3.71
N HIS A 71 7.68 10.10 -2.67
CA HIS A 71 8.53 11.21 -2.28
C HIS A 71 9.66 11.40 -3.31
N GLY A 72 10.08 12.63 -3.54
CA GLY A 72 11.24 12.97 -4.37
C GLY A 72 11.03 12.84 -5.89
N HIS A 73 10.00 12.14 -6.36
CA HIS A 73 9.77 11.91 -7.78
C HIS A 73 8.29 11.95 -8.15
N SER A 74 8.00 12.40 -9.37
CA SER A 74 6.67 12.26 -9.98
C SER A 74 6.64 11.08 -10.95
N VAL A 75 5.44 10.58 -11.22
CA VAL A 75 5.14 9.55 -12.19
C VAL A 75 4.28 10.10 -13.34
N GLU A 76 4.39 9.46 -14.49
CA GLU A 76 3.60 9.76 -15.69
C GLU A 76 2.68 8.59 -16.01
N TYR A 77 1.44 8.88 -16.40
CA TYR A 77 0.47 7.88 -16.81
C TYR A 77 -0.34 8.38 -18.02
N LYS A 78 -1.10 7.48 -18.65
CA LYS A 78 -1.96 7.82 -19.80
C LYS A 78 -3.41 7.53 -19.46
N LEU A 79 -4.25 8.52 -19.66
CA LEU A 79 -5.71 8.42 -19.52
C LEU A 79 -6.36 9.36 -20.54
N GLY A 80 -7.42 8.91 -21.21
CA GLY A 80 -8.16 9.75 -22.16
C GLY A 80 -7.35 10.26 -23.36
N GLY A 81 -6.32 9.53 -23.79
CA GLY A 81 -5.52 9.85 -24.98
C GLY A 81 -4.33 10.78 -24.77
N GLY A 82 -4.13 11.33 -23.56
CA GLY A 82 -3.01 12.23 -23.23
C GLY A 82 -2.10 11.72 -22.11
N PRO A 83 -0.86 12.23 -22.01
CA PRO A 83 0.00 12.01 -20.86
C PRO A 83 -0.45 12.91 -19.69
N HIS A 84 -0.39 12.35 -18.48
CA HIS A 84 -0.64 13.04 -17.22
C HIS A 84 0.56 12.82 -16.30
N ARG A 85 0.86 13.80 -15.45
CA ARG A 85 1.94 13.72 -14.46
C ARG A 85 1.41 14.02 -13.07
N THR A 86 1.77 13.20 -12.11
CA THR A 86 1.37 13.33 -10.70
C THR A 86 2.43 12.71 -9.81
N ASP A 87 2.47 13.08 -8.53
CA ASP A 87 3.23 12.38 -7.49
C ASP A 87 2.30 11.59 -6.54
N VAL A 88 0.98 11.68 -6.75
CA VAL A 88 -0.05 10.91 -6.03
C VAL A 88 -1.00 10.26 -7.04
N TYR A 89 -1.24 8.95 -6.92
CA TYR A 89 -2.21 8.23 -7.76
C TYR A 89 -3.27 7.53 -6.92
N GLU A 90 -4.53 7.70 -7.30
CA GLU A 90 -5.70 7.14 -6.61
C GLU A 90 -5.97 5.70 -7.06
N LEU A 91 -6.13 4.80 -6.10
CA LEU A 91 -6.40 3.38 -6.29
C LEU A 91 -7.67 3.03 -5.51
N PHE A 92 -8.77 2.85 -6.25
CA PHE A 92 -10.00 2.29 -5.72
C PHE A 92 -9.98 0.75 -5.87
N PRO A 93 -10.90 0.02 -5.22
CA PRO A 93 -11.03 -1.42 -5.46
C PRO A 93 -11.19 -1.72 -6.96
N ALA A 94 -10.45 -2.73 -7.43
CA ALA A 94 -10.36 -3.12 -8.84
C ALA A 94 -9.75 -2.07 -9.79
N THR A 95 -8.97 -1.12 -9.27
CA THR A 95 -8.15 -0.21 -10.10
C THR A 95 -6.84 -0.88 -10.47
N PHE A 96 -6.50 -0.87 -11.75
CA PHE A 96 -5.21 -1.34 -12.28
C PHE A 96 -4.62 -0.24 -13.15
N GLN A 97 -3.43 0.25 -12.80
CA GLN A 97 -2.76 1.28 -13.58
C GLN A 97 -1.26 1.01 -13.67
N THR A 98 -0.71 1.20 -14.87
CA THR A 98 0.75 1.34 -15.03
C THR A 98 1.12 2.82 -15.05
N VAL A 99 2.03 3.21 -14.17
CA VAL A 99 2.64 4.55 -14.16
C VAL A 99 4.15 4.44 -14.41
N LYS A 100 4.73 5.45 -15.03
CA LYS A 100 6.14 5.48 -15.42
C LYS A 100 6.90 6.47 -14.58
N MET A 101 8.06 6.09 -14.09
CA MET A 101 8.95 6.97 -13.34
C MET A 101 10.31 7.02 -14.02
N ARG A 102 10.95 8.19 -13.95
CA ARG A 102 12.36 8.35 -14.30
C ARG A 102 13.10 8.93 -13.09
N PRO A 103 13.82 8.13 -12.30
CA PRO A 103 14.50 8.60 -11.10
C PRO A 103 15.56 9.65 -11.46
N GLN A 104 15.53 10.81 -10.81
CA GLN A 104 16.46 11.92 -11.07
C GLN A 104 17.38 12.23 -9.88
N TYR A 105 16.87 12.04 -8.66
CA TYR A 105 17.57 12.38 -7.42
C TYR A 105 17.95 11.12 -6.64
N PRO A 106 19.23 10.93 -6.28
CA PRO A 106 19.65 9.82 -5.42
C PRO A 106 19.14 10.03 -4.00
N GLY A 107 18.83 8.92 -3.30
CA GLY A 107 18.37 8.94 -1.92
C GLY A 107 17.48 7.73 -1.60
N THR A 108 17.08 7.62 -0.35
CA THR A 108 16.01 6.72 0.09
C THR A 108 14.75 7.53 0.27
N TRP A 109 13.70 7.20 -0.47
CA TRP A 109 12.48 7.99 -0.56
C TRP A 109 11.28 7.18 -0.10
N LEU A 110 10.34 7.83 0.59
CA LEU A 110 9.14 7.17 1.09
C LEU A 110 8.13 6.95 -0.05
N LEU A 111 7.56 5.75 -0.10
CA LEU A 111 6.33 5.43 -0.83
C LEU A 111 5.25 5.11 0.20
N HIS A 112 4.13 5.84 0.20
CA HIS A 112 3.07 5.59 1.18
C HIS A 112 1.67 5.90 0.66
N CYS A 113 0.66 5.44 1.41
CA CYS A 113 -0.71 5.88 1.25
C CYS A 113 -0.91 7.24 1.92
N HIS A 114 -1.56 8.21 1.26
CA HIS A 114 -1.87 9.51 1.88
C HIS A 114 -3.11 9.49 2.78
N VAL A 115 -3.87 8.40 2.81
CA VAL A 115 -5.01 8.24 3.74
C VAL A 115 -4.47 8.05 5.16
N THR A 116 -4.86 8.95 6.06
CA THR A 116 -4.34 9.05 7.44
C THR A 116 -4.42 7.74 8.23
N ASP A 117 -5.52 7.01 8.09
CA ASP A 117 -5.70 5.72 8.77
C ASP A 117 -4.70 4.69 8.25
N HIS A 118 -4.56 4.59 6.93
CA HIS A 118 -3.69 3.62 6.26
C HIS A 118 -2.20 3.85 6.56
N ILE A 119 -1.73 5.09 6.55
CA ILE A 119 -0.33 5.38 6.93
C ILE A 119 -0.07 5.10 8.41
N LYS A 120 -1.00 5.44 9.32
CA LYS A 120 -0.89 5.08 10.74
C LYS A 120 -0.87 3.56 10.96
N GLY A 121 -1.65 2.84 10.16
CA GLY A 121 -1.67 1.38 10.10
C GLY A 121 -0.42 0.75 9.47
N GLY A 122 0.49 1.55 8.93
CA GLY A 122 1.78 1.10 8.41
C GLY A 122 1.87 0.91 6.90
N MET A 123 0.94 1.45 6.11
CA MET A 123 0.96 1.33 4.65
C MET A 123 2.02 2.26 4.02
N GLU A 124 3.28 1.88 4.18
CA GLU A 124 4.47 2.61 3.73
C GLU A 124 5.65 1.67 3.39
N ALA A 125 6.51 2.12 2.47
CA ALA A 125 7.70 1.43 1.96
C ALA A 125 8.81 2.45 1.60
N LYS A 126 10.03 1.97 1.38
CA LYS A 126 11.21 2.78 1.02
C LYS A 126 12.07 2.10 -0.05
#